data_AF-I4EGZ2-F1
#
_entry.id   AF-I4EGZ2-F1
#
_cell.length_a   1.000
_cell.length_b   1.000
_cell.length_c   1.000
_cell.angle_alpha   90.00
_cell.angle_beta   90.00
_cell.angle_gamma   90.00
#
_symmetry.space_group_name_H-M   'P 1'
#
loop_
_entity.id
_entity.type
_entity.pdbx_description
1 polymer ?
#
loop_
_entity_poly.entity_id
_entity_poly.type
_entity_poly.pdbx_seq_one_letter_code
_entity_poly.pdbx_strand_id
1 'polypeptide(L)'
;MACGTPVIASNRSSLPEVVGDGGLLVDPTPAKLAAAMIPVLTDQDLRDDLARRALDQAARFSWRKAGEMTCSVYREVLSADRNEPPRPAPGPPR
;
A
#
# COMPACT_ATOMS: atom_id res chain seq x y z
N MET A 1 -4.33 -9.68 -3.70
CA MET A 1 -3.51 -8.89 -4.66
C MET A 1 -2.41 -9.75 -5.27
N ALA A 2 -1.21 -9.83 -4.69
CA ALA A 2 -0.06 -10.50 -5.33
C ALA A 2 -0.24 -12.01 -5.61
N CYS A 3 -1.13 -12.70 -4.89
CA CYS A 3 -1.50 -14.10 -5.12
C CYS A 3 -2.63 -14.28 -6.14
N GLY A 4 -3.11 -13.20 -6.77
CA GLY A 4 -4.24 -13.23 -7.71
C GLY A 4 -5.62 -13.35 -7.06
N THR A 5 -5.71 -13.35 -5.73
CA THR A 5 -7.03 -13.37 -5.06
C THR A 5 -7.69 -11.99 -5.15
N PRO A 6 -8.97 -11.92 -5.61
CA PRO A 6 -9.78 -10.71 -5.58
C PRO A 6 -9.86 -10.10 -4.18
N VAL A 7 -9.87 -8.78 -4.11
CA VAL A 7 -9.90 -8.04 -2.85
C VAL A 7 -11.15 -7.18 -2.77
N ILE A 8 -11.86 -7.29 -1.66
CA ILE A 8 -12.89 -6.35 -1.22
C ILE A 8 -12.31 -5.63 -0.01
N ALA A 9 -12.26 -4.30 -0.05
CA ALA A 9 -11.66 -3.49 1.00
C ALA A 9 -12.49 -2.24 1.30
N SER A 10 -12.22 -1.63 2.46
CA SER A 10 -12.84 -0.36 2.83
C SER A 10 -12.35 0.78 1.95
N ASN A 11 -13.25 1.71 1.61
CA ASN A 11 -12.94 2.96 0.90
C ASN A 11 -12.33 4.06 1.79
N ARG A 12 -11.79 3.71 2.96
CA ARG A 12 -11.26 4.65 3.97
C ARG A 12 -9.75 4.49 4.15
N SER A 13 -9.12 5.55 4.67
CA SER A 13 -7.69 5.57 5.03
C SER A 13 -6.80 5.29 3.81
N SER A 14 -5.73 4.50 3.98
CA SER A 14 -4.75 4.16 2.94
C SER A 14 -5.20 3.04 1.99
N LEU A 15 -6.33 2.38 2.24
CA LEU A 15 -6.77 1.25 1.42
C LEU A 15 -7.10 1.65 -0.03
N PRO A 16 -7.76 2.78 -0.31
CA PRO A 16 -7.95 3.25 -1.69
C PRO A 16 -6.64 3.43 -2.45
N GLU A 17 -5.58 3.87 -1.79
CA GLU A 17 -4.27 4.10 -2.40
C GLU A 17 -3.59 2.77 -2.79
N VAL A 18 -3.67 1.77 -1.91
CA VAL A 18 -3.07 0.44 -2.14
C VAL A 18 -3.89 -0.36 -3.15
N VAL A 19 -5.20 -0.42 -2.95
CA VAL A 19 -6.10 -1.24 -3.76
C VAL A 19 -6.29 -0.63 -5.15
N GLY A 20 -6.39 0.69 -5.27
CA GLY A 20 -6.65 1.37 -6.55
C GLY A 20 -7.78 0.69 -7.33
N ASP A 21 -7.54 0.46 -8.62
CA ASP A 21 -8.44 -0.31 -9.47
C ASP A 21 -8.23 -1.83 -9.39
N GLY A 22 -7.38 -2.32 -8.49
CA GLY A 22 -7.07 -3.74 -8.32
C GLY A 22 -8.07 -4.54 -7.49
N GLY A 23 -9.16 -3.92 -7.02
CA GLY A 23 -10.17 -4.56 -6.19
C GLY A 23 -11.44 -3.73 -6.06
N LEU A 24 -12.38 -4.18 -5.22
CA LEU A 24 -13.62 -3.48 -4.92
C LEU A 24 -13.47 -2.68 -3.63
N LEU A 25 -13.66 -1.36 -3.72
CA LEU A 25 -13.69 -0.46 -2.57
C LEU A 25 -15.14 -0.19 -2.17
N VAL A 26 -15.47 -0.45 -0.91
CA VAL A 26 -16.83 -0.30 -0.36
C VAL A 26 -16.84 0.49 0.93
N ASP A 27 -17.97 1.08 1.27
CA ASP A 27 -18.17 1.61 2.62
C ASP A 27 -18.05 0.46 3.65
N PRO A 28 -17.32 0.65 4.76
CA PRO A 28 -17.01 -0.41 5.71
C PRO A 28 -18.17 -0.73 6.65
N THR A 29 -19.33 -1.08 6.08
CA THR A 29 -20.50 -1.55 6.82
C THR A 29 -20.73 -3.03 6.51
N PRO A 30 -21.28 -3.82 7.46
CA PRO A 30 -21.55 -5.24 7.23
C PRO A 30 -22.40 -5.51 5.98
N ALA A 31 -23.42 -4.68 5.75
CA ALA A 31 -24.32 -4.81 4.59
C ALA A 31 -23.59 -4.61 3.25
N LYS A 32 -22.70 -3.62 3.17
CA LYS A 32 -21.95 -3.30 1.94
C LYS A 32 -20.87 -4.34 1.63
N LEU A 33 -20.19 -4.86 2.67
CA LEU A 33 -19.26 -5.97 2.50
C LEU A 33 -19.97 -7.23 2.01
N ALA A 34 -21.09 -7.61 2.65
CA ALA A 34 -21.88 -8.78 2.23
C ALA A 34 -22.38 -8.65 0.78
N ALA A 35 -22.90 -7.47 0.41
CA ALA A 35 -23.38 -7.19 -0.94
C ALA A 35 -22.28 -7.32 -2.00
N ALA A 36 -21.02 -6.96 -1.67
CA ALA A 36 -19.89 -7.10 -2.59
C ALA A 36 -19.35 -8.53 -2.66
N MET A 37 -19.46 -9.33 -1.59
CA MET A 37 -19.01 -10.72 -1.58
C MET A 37 -19.83 -11.60 -2.52
N ILE A 38 -21.14 -11.39 -2.60
CA ILE A 38 -22.05 -12.21 -3.42
C ILE A 38 -21.56 -12.30 -4.88
N PRO A 39 -21.43 -11.19 -5.64
CA PRO A 39 -21.02 -11.28 -7.04
C PRO A 39 -19.59 -11.82 -7.19
N VAL A 40 -18.65 -11.51 -6.28
CA VAL A 40 -17.28 -12.07 -6.34
C VAL A 40 -17.29 -13.60 -6.21
N LEU A 41 -18.21 -14.17 -5.43
CA LEU A 41 -18.35 -15.61 -5.24
C LEU A 41 -19.15 -16.28 -6.36
N THR A 42 -20.15 -15.61 -6.93
CA THR A 42 -21.10 -16.22 -7.87
C THR A 42 -20.83 -15.91 -9.33
N ASP A 43 -20.17 -14.79 -9.64
CA ASP A 43 -19.83 -14.36 -11.00
C ASP A 43 -18.37 -14.71 -11.30
N GLN A 44 -18.15 -15.67 -12.18
CA GLN A 44 -16.81 -16.12 -12.55
C GLN A 44 -16.05 -15.09 -13.39
N ASP A 45 -16.72 -14.40 -14.31
CA ASP A 45 -16.07 -13.43 -15.19
C ASP A 45 -15.59 -12.22 -14.38
N LEU A 46 -16.43 -11.74 -13.45
CA LEU A 46 -16.04 -10.69 -12.51
C LEU A 46 -14.86 -11.13 -11.64
N ARG A 47 -14.89 -12.36 -11.11
CA ARG A 47 -13.83 -12.89 -10.25
C ARG A 47 -12.50 -12.96 -11.00
N ASP A 48 -12.52 -13.45 -12.23
CA ASP A 48 -11.31 -13.59 -13.06
C ASP A 48 -10.78 -12.21 -13.48
N ASP A 49 -11.66 -11.23 -13.74
CA ASP A 49 -11.26 -9.84 -13.97
C ASP A 49 -10.58 -9.20 -12.76
N LEU A 50 -11.20 -9.33 -11.58
CA LEU A 50 -10.64 -8.81 -10.35
C LEU A 50 -9.30 -9.50 -10.02
N ALA A 51 -9.16 -10.79 -10.30
CA ALA A 51 -7.89 -11.52 -10.12
C ALA A 51 -6.77 -10.93 -10.97
N ARG A 52 -7.03 -10.67 -12.27
CA ARG A 52 -6.07 -10.03 -13.18
C ARG A 52 -5.68 -8.64 -12.69
N ARG A 53 -6.68 -7.79 -12.41
CA ARG A 53 -6.45 -6.42 -11.93
C ARG A 53 -5.70 -6.39 -10.60
N ALA A 54 -5.96 -7.36 -9.72
CA ALA A 54 -5.27 -7.49 -8.45
C ALA A 54 -3.78 -7.81 -8.61
N LEU A 55 -3.40 -8.59 -9.64
CA LEU A 55 -2.01 -8.85 -10.00
C LEU A 55 -1.33 -7.62 -10.60
N ASP A 56 -2.01 -6.95 -11.55
CA ASP A 56 -1.50 -5.75 -12.21
C ASP A 56 -1.22 -4.63 -11.19
N GLN A 57 -2.15 -4.41 -10.26
CA GLN A 57 -1.97 -3.45 -9.19
C GLN A 57 -0.85 -3.86 -8.24
N ALA A 58 -0.74 -5.14 -7.87
CA ALA A 58 0.34 -5.62 -7.01
C ALA A 58 1.73 -5.40 -7.64
N ALA A 59 1.85 -5.55 -8.95
CA ALA A 59 3.11 -5.38 -9.68
C ALA A 59 3.69 -3.95 -9.59
N ARG A 60 2.87 -2.96 -9.23
CA ARG A 60 3.30 -1.57 -9.01
C ARG A 60 4.11 -1.39 -7.72
N PHE A 61 4.04 -2.34 -6.80
CA PHE A 61 4.68 -2.30 -5.50
C PHE A 61 5.79 -3.36 -5.41
N SER A 62 6.98 -2.97 -4.94
CA SER A 62 8.04 -3.93 -4.64
C SER A 62 8.89 -3.46 -3.48
N TRP A 63 9.35 -4.42 -2.66
CA TRP A 63 10.28 -4.15 -1.56
C TRP A 63 11.62 -3.60 -2.06
N ARG A 64 12.07 -4.01 -3.24
CA ARG A 64 13.28 -3.46 -3.87
C ARG A 64 13.15 -1.96 -4.08
N LYS A 65 12.08 -1.52 -4.74
CA LYS A 65 11.82 -0.09 -4.98
C LYS A 65 11.70 0.68 -3.67
N ALA A 66 10.99 0.13 -2.69
CA ALA A 66 10.88 0.75 -1.36
C ALA A 66 12.25 0.94 -0.72
N GLY A 67 13.10 -0.10 -0.72
CA GLY A 67 14.46 -0.04 -0.17
C GLY A 67 15.35 0.95 -0.92
N GLU A 68 15.32 0.97 -2.25
CA GLU A 68 16.08 1.92 -3.07
C GLU A 68 15.69 3.37 -2.77
N MET A 69 14.38 3.65 -2.66
CA MET A 69 13.86 4.97 -2.32
C MET A 69 14.29 5.39 -0.90
N THR A 70 14.14 4.49 0.09
CA THR A 70 14.57 4.77 1.47
C THR A 70 16.09 5.02 1.56
N CYS A 71 16.91 4.18 0.91
CA CYS A 71 18.36 4.37 0.85
C CYS A 71 18.77 5.65 0.12
N SER A 72 17.97 6.13 -0.84
CA SER A 72 18.19 7.43 -1.48
C SER A 72 18.07 8.57 -0.46
N VAL A 73 17.01 8.58 0.34
CA VAL A 73 16.79 9.59 1.39
C VAL A 73 17.89 9.54 2.45
N TYR A 74 18.31 8.34 2.88
CA TYR A 74 19.42 8.22 3.83
C TYR A 74 20.73 8.81 3.30
N ARG A 75 21.04 8.55 2.02
CA ARG A 75 22.23 9.12 1.36
C ARG A 75 22.15 10.63 1.23
N GLU A 76 20.96 11.16 0.90
CA GLU A 76 20.71 12.60 0.81
C GLU A 76 20.98 13.28 2.16
N VAL A 77 20.36 12.79 3.24
CA VAL A 77 20.53 13.35 4.59
C VAL A 77 21.98 13.27 5.06
N LEU A 78 22.65 12.11 4.91
CA LEU A 78 24.07 11.95 5.29
C LEU A 78 25.03 12.80 4.44
N SER A 79 24.64 13.15 3.21
CA SER A 79 25.42 14.04 2.35
C SER A 79 25.26 15.51 2.72
N ALA A 80 24.09 15.91 3.22
CA ALA A 80 23.80 17.25 3.71
C ALA A 80 24.47 17.53 5.07
N ASP A 81 24.53 16.53 5.96
CA ASP A 81 25.17 16.61 7.30
C ASP A 81 26.68 16.90 7.24
N ARG A 82 27.35 16.70 6.10
CA ARG A 82 28.77 17.06 5.93
C ARG A 82 29.05 18.56 5.98
N ASN A 83 28.01 19.40 5.92
CA ASN A 83 28.13 20.86 5.95
C ASN A 83 27.60 21.49 7.26
N GLU A 84 27.17 20.68 8.24
CA GLU A 84 26.63 21.16 9.51
C GLU A 84 27.67 20.97 10.63
N PRO A 85 27.93 21.97 11.50
CA PRO A 85 28.83 21.80 12.62
C PRO A 85 28.33 20.70 13.57
N PRO A 86 29.23 19.98 14.27
CA PRO A 86 28.84 18.87 15.14
C PRO A 86 27.80 19.31 16.16
N ARG A 87 26.72 18.52 16.31
CA ARG A 87 25.67 18.82 17.29
C ARG A 87 26.29 18.90 18.69
N PRO A 88 25.91 19.90 19.50
CA PRO A 88 26.37 19.99 20.87
C PRO A 88 25.96 18.73 21.64
N ALA A 89 26.86 18.26 22.51
CA ALA A 89 26.60 17.09 23.33
C ALA A 89 25.30 17.27 24.15
N PRO A 90 24.50 16.21 24.34
CA PRO A 90 23.33 16.28 25.20
C PRO A 90 23.75 16.81 26.58
N GLY A 91 23.02 17.81 27.08
CA GLY A 91 23.28 18.40 28.40
C GLY A 91 23.13 17.35 29.52
N PRO A 92 23.75 17.60 30.69
CA PRO A 92 23.63 16.68 31.81
C PRO A 92 22.16 16.45 32.19
N PRO A 93 21.78 15.22 32.59
CA PRO A 93 20.43 14.96 33.11
C PRO A 93 20.16 15.82 34.36
N ARG A 94 18.91 16.28 34.51
CA ARG A 94 18.44 17.06 35.67
C ARG A 94 18.35 16.20 36.93
#